data_AF-Q7P8J8-F1
#
_entry.id   AF-Q7P8J8-F1
#
_cell.length_a   1.000
_cell.length_b   1.000
_cell.length_c   1.000
_cell.angle_alpha   90.00
_cell.angle_beta   90.00
_cell.angle_gamma   90.00
#
_symmetry.space_group_name_H-M   'P 1'
#
loop_
_entity.id
_entity.type
_entity.pdbx_description
1 polymer ?
#
loop_
_entity_poly.entity_id
_entity_poly.type
_entity_poly.pdbx_seq_one_letter_code
_entity_poly.pdbx_strand_id
1 'polypeptide(L)' 'MKKNSTDNMENFMEKIFQEVNLKFDYPLERLTKQEREKIVQALYEKGLFNLKDAINFVAKKLSCSPTTIYRYVGKIEKR' A
#
# COMPACT_ATOMS: atom_id res chain seq x y z
N MET A 1 -28.43 -6.91 -7.86
CA MET A 1 -26.98 -7.01 -7.61
C MET A 1 -26.47 -5.68 -7.09
N LYS A 2 -26.14 -5.54 -5.80
CA LYS A 2 -25.55 -4.32 -5.22
C LYS A 2 -24.05 -4.54 -5.06
N LYS A 3 -23.25 -4.10 -6.04
CA LYS A 3 -21.79 -4.14 -5.98
C LYS A 3 -21.20 -2.92 -6.68
N ASN A 4 -21.54 -1.72 -6.24
CA ASN A 4 -21.24 -0.49 -6.99
C ASN A 4 -20.32 0.52 -6.26
N SER A 5 -19.89 0.27 -5.01
CA SER A 5 -19.09 1.25 -4.24
C SER A 5 -17.77 0.70 -3.72
N THR A 6 -17.75 -0.55 -3.24
CA THR A 6 -16.53 -1.19 -2.73
C THR A 6 -15.53 -1.49 -3.86
N ASP A 7 -16.02 -2.02 -4.98
CA ASP A 7 -15.22 -2.31 -6.17
C ASP A 7 -14.56 -1.02 -6.74
N ASN A 8 -15.23 0.13 -6.63
CA ASN A 8 -14.68 1.41 -7.06
C ASN A 8 -13.52 1.89 -6.17
N MET A 9 -13.60 1.69 -4.86
CA MET A 9 -12.52 2.04 -3.94
C MET A 9 -11.31 1.12 -4.11
N GLU A 10 -11.52 -0.19 -4.27
CA GLU A 10 -10.43 -1.13 -4.53
C GLU A 10 -9.73 -0.81 -5.86
N ASN A 11 -10.48 -0.50 -6.91
CA ASN A 11 -9.91 -0.06 -8.19
C ASN A 11 -9.12 1.26 -8.06
N PHE A 12 -9.55 2.17 -7.20
CA PHE A 12 -8.82 3.41 -6.96
C PHE A 12 -7.51 3.16 -6.19
N MET A 13 -7.55 2.33 -5.14
CA MET A 13 -6.34 1.89 -4.43
C MET A 13 -5.36 1.17 -5.37
N GLU A 14 -5.87 0.32 -6.27
CA GLU A 14 -5.07 -0.35 -7.28
C GLU A 14 -4.35 0.65 -8.19
N LYS A 15 -5.05 1.68 -8.69
CA LYS A 15 -4.43 2.71 -9.53
C LYS A 15 -3.29 3.44 -8.83
N ILE A 16 -3.50 3.84 -7.57
CA ILE A 16 -2.45 4.51 -6.78
C ILE A 16 -1.26 3.56 -6.57
N PHE A 17 -1.54 2.30 -6.22
CA PHE A 17 -0.50 1.30 -6.01
C PHE A 17 0.34 1.08 -7.28
N GLN A 18 -0.30 0.92 -8.44
CA GLN A 18 0.40 0.76 -9.70
C GLN A 18 1.24 2.00 -10.05
N GLU A 19 0.71 3.21 -9.86
CA GLU A 19 1.45 4.45 -10.11
C GLU A 19 2.72 4.53 -9.25
N VAL A 20 2.63 4.12 -7.98
CA VAL A 20 3.79 4.07 -7.07
C VAL A 20 4.74 2.95 -7.48
N ASN A 21 4.22 1.75 -7.76
CA ASN A 21 5.03 0.59 -8.09
C ASN A 21 5.84 0.79 -9.38
N LEU A 22 5.31 1.49 -10.38
CA LEU A 22 6.04 1.84 -11.61
C LEU A 22 7.28 2.70 -11.37
N LYS A 23 7.39 3.37 -10.22
CA LYS A 23 8.58 4.16 -9.84
C LYS A 23 9.70 3.29 -9.25
N PHE A 24 9.40 2.04 -8.93
CA PHE A 24 10.32 1.11 -8.30
C PHE A 24 10.52 -0.11 -9.20
N ASP A 25 11.78 -0.38 -9.56
CA ASP A 25 12.14 -1.61 -10.27
C ASP A 25 12.44 -2.74 -9.26
N TYR A 26 11.46 -3.06 -8.41
CA TYR A 26 11.62 -4.06 -7.35
C TYR A 26 10.81 -5.33 -7.63
N PRO A 27 11.38 -6.52 -7.36
CA PRO A 27 10.61 -7.75 -7.44
C PRO A 27 9.64 -7.84 -6.25
N LEU A 28 8.34 -7.55 -6.47
CA LEU A 28 7.31 -7.56 -5.41
C LEU A 28 7.27 -8.87 -4.62
N GLU A 29 7.60 -9.99 -5.25
CA GLU A 29 7.65 -11.32 -4.61
C GLU A 29 8.84 -11.50 -3.65
N ARG A 30 9.89 -10.67 -3.77
CA ARG A 30 11.16 -10.79 -3.04
C ARG A 30 11.66 -9.45 -2.49
N LEU A 31 10.74 -8.60 -2.04
CA LEU A 31 11.10 -7.31 -1.45
C LEU A 31 11.94 -7.48 -0.18
N THR A 32 13.09 -6.82 -0.17
CA THR A 32 13.82 -6.55 1.06
C THR A 32 13.00 -5.64 1.99
N LYS A 33 13.40 -5.58 3.27
CA LYS A 33 12.77 -4.68 4.24
C LYS A 33 12.84 -3.21 3.80
N GLN A 34 13.99 -2.78 3.27
CA GLN A 34 14.18 -1.38 2.87
C GLN A 34 13.33 -1.01 1.65
N GLU A 35 13.26 -1.89 0.64
CA GLU A 35 12.41 -1.69 -0.54
C GLU A 35 10.93 -1.63 -0.15
N ARG A 36 10.48 -2.51 0.74
CA ARG A 36 9.11 -2.48 1.28
C ARG A 36 8.82 -1.18 2.02
N GLU A 37 9.74 -0.71 2.86
CA GLU A 37 9.61 0.58 3.58
C GLU A 37 9.52 1.76 2.58
N LYS A 38 10.31 1.76 1.50
CA LYS A 38 10.25 2.80 0.44
C LYS A 38 8.92 2.81 -0.30
N ILE A 39 8.39 1.64 -0.68
CA ILE A 39 7.08 1.56 -1.33
C ILE A 39 6.00 2.09 -0.38
N VAL A 40 6.00 1.66 0.89
CA VAL A 40 5.01 2.12 1.88
C VAL A 40 5.09 3.62 2.12
N GLN A 41 6.30 4.20 2.17
CA GLN A 41 6.49 5.65 2.24
C GLN A 41 5.83 6.37 1.06
N ALA A 42 6.08 5.92 -0.17
CA ALA A 42 5.50 6.54 -1.36
C ALA A 42 3.97 6.40 -1.43
N LEU A 43 3.41 5.27 -0.97
CA LEU A 43 1.96 5.08 -0.85
C LEU A 43 1.35 6.01 0.21
N TYR A 44 2.07 6.23 1.32
CA TYR A 44 1.67 7.16 2.38
C TYR A 44 1.63 8.60 1.87
N GLU A 45 2.67 9.05 1.17
CA GLU A 45 2.72 10.39 0.56
C GLU A 45 1.62 10.62 -0.48
N LYS A 46 1.17 9.56 -1.15
CA LYS A 46 0.02 9.59 -2.07
C LYS A 46 -1.34 9.61 -1.38
N GLY A 47 -1.37 9.54 -0.05
CA GLY A 47 -2.61 9.55 0.73
C GLY A 47 -3.40 8.24 0.66
N LEU A 48 -2.80 7.14 0.20
CA LEU A 48 -3.51 5.85 0.06
C LEU A 48 -4.05 5.36 1.41
N PHE A 49 -3.31 5.58 2.50
CA PHE A 49 -3.73 5.15 3.84
C PHE A 49 -4.88 5.95 4.44
N ASN A 50 -5.35 7.02 3.78
CA ASN A 50 -6.59 7.71 4.13
C ASN A 50 -7.83 6.94 3.66
N LEU A 51 -7.65 5.92 2.82
CA LEU A 51 -8.72 5.11 2.27
C LEU A 51 -9.05 3.94 3.19
N LYS A 52 -10.34 3.60 3.26
CA LYS A 52 -10.80 2.44 4.02
C LYS A 52 -10.15 1.17 3.47
N ASP A 53 -9.74 0.28 4.38
CA ASP A 53 -9.12 -1.02 4.07
C ASP A 53 -7.73 -0.98 3.40
N ALA A 54 -7.13 0.22 3.25
CA ALA A 54 -5.82 0.42 2.65
C ALA A 54 -4.70 -0.43 3.29
N ILE A 55 -4.72 -0.59 4.61
CA ILE A 55 -3.73 -1.40 5.32
C ILE A 55 -3.75 -2.86 4.84
N ASN A 56 -4.95 -3.46 4.76
CA ASN A 56 -5.12 -4.85 4.33
C ASN A 56 -4.80 -5.01 2.84
N PHE A 57 -5.20 -4.03 2.03
CA PHE A 57 -4.88 -3.98 0.61
C PHE A 57 -3.37 -3.99 0.36
N VAL A 58 -2.62 -3.08 1.01
CA VAL A 58 -1.16 -2.99 0.85
C VAL A 58 -0.44 -4.21 1.42
N ALA A 59 -0.90 -4.73 2.56
CA ALA A 59 -0.35 -5.95 3.14
C ALA A 59 -0.39 -7.13 2.16
N LYS A 60 -1.53 -7.32 1.48
CA LYS A 60 -1.70 -8.34 0.43
C LYS A 60 -0.78 -8.09 -0.76
N LYS A 61 -0.67 -6.84 -1.24
CA LYS A 61 0.17 -6.49 -2.41
C LYS A 61 1.66 -6.66 -2.16
N LEU A 62 2.12 -6.44 -0.93
CA LEU A 62 3.54 -6.53 -0.55
C LEU A 62 3.89 -7.83 0.18
N SER A 63 2.98 -8.82 0.13
CA SER A 63 3.13 -10.15 0.73
C SER A 63 3.62 -10.11 2.18
N CYS A 64 3.00 -9.27 3.01
CA CYS A 64 3.35 -9.11 4.41
C CYS A 64 2.12 -8.94 5.31
N SER A 65 2.31 -8.90 6.63
CA SER A 65 1.19 -8.77 7.56
C SER A 65 0.67 -7.32 7.66
N PRO A 66 -0.62 -7.09 7.94
CA PRO A 66 -1.16 -5.77 8.30
C PRO A 66 -0.35 -5.09 9.41
N THR A 67 0.09 -5.85 10.42
CA THR A 67 0.97 -5.37 11.50
C THR A 67 2.29 -4.79 10.98
N THR A 68 2.86 -5.38 9.93
CA THR A 68 4.08 -4.86 9.29
C THR A 68 3.82 -3.51 8.64
N ILE A 69 2.68 -3.34 7.98
CA ILE A 69 2.27 -2.06 7.37
C ILE A 69 2.01 -1.01 8.46
N TYR A 70 1.24 -1.32 9.50
CA TYR A 70 1.02 -0.42 10.63
C TYR A 70 2.34 0.06 11.25
N ARG A 71 3.30 -0.85 11.43
CA ARG A 71 4.63 -0.49 11.96
C ARG A 71 5.36 0.49 11.06
N TYR A 72 5.25 0.36 9.74
CA TYR A 72 5.90 1.30 8.81
C TYR A 72 5.18 2.64 8.80
N VAL A 73 3.86 2.67 8.67
CA VAL A 73 3.06 3.90 8.74
C VAL A 73 3.35 4.66 10.04
N GLY A 74 3.30 3.98 11.18
CA GLY A 74 3.60 4.59 12.48
C GLY A 74 5.06 5.04 12.66
N LYS A 75 6.02 4.53 11.88
CA LYS A 75 7.38 5.09 11.84
C LYS A 75 7.44 6.38 11.02
N ILE A 76 6.61 6.50 9.99
CA ILE A 76 6.56 7.66 9.10
C ILE A 76 5.90 8.83 9.82
N GLU A 77 4.77 8.58 10.50
CA GLU A 77 4.02 9.57 11.29
C GLU A 77 4.79 10.14 12.49
N LYS A 78 5.80 9.42 12.98
CA LYS A 78 6.64 9.82 14.12
C LYS A 78 7.90 10.59 13.72
N ARG A 79 8.12 10.80 12.42
CA ARG A 79 9.20 11.66 11.91
C ARG A 79 8.74 13.10 11.90
#